data_AF-C3Z8Y2-F1
#
_entry.id   AF-C3Z8Y2-F1
#
_cell.length_a   1.000
_cell.length_b   1.000
_cell.length_c   1.000
_cell.angle_alpha   90.00
_cell.angle_beta   90.00
_cell.angle_gamma   90.00
#
_symmetry.space_group_name_H-M   'P 1'
#
loop_
_entity.id
_entity.type
_entity.pdbx_description
1 polymer ?
#
loop_
_entity_poly.entity_id
_entity_poly.type
_entity_poly.pdbx_seq_one_letter_code
_entity_poly.pdbx_strand_id
1 'polypeptide(L)'
;MYRLYCDNDCVCKNGARCHGFNGACECRPGWRGRACDVPWSEVVIVETPGDSVVKYIGTNLTLTCLAPHIHVANISWLHQAESNHNDTNLRIVEEAEMQNSSINFQPILESANGEYTCVVKAVDGGVMNATFVLGATECSPNYYGEACSQVCDCQYGGTCDRWEAGCLCPPGRRHGDRCEHTCAPGTFGLNCSKNCDCQNKTSCDVVNGTCICAEGQWG
;
A
#
# COMPACT_ATOMS: atom_id res chain seq x y z
N MET A 1 3.22 -22.04 -23.15
CA MET A 1 4.19 -22.31 -24.22
C MET A 1 5.37 -21.35 -24.08
N TYR A 2 6.54 -21.67 -24.63
CA TYR A 2 7.75 -20.84 -24.53
C TYR A 2 8.51 -20.80 -25.87
N ARG A 3 9.56 -19.96 -25.93
CA ARG A 3 10.39 -19.61 -27.10
C ARG A 3 9.77 -18.46 -27.94
N LEU A 4 10.52 -17.96 -28.93
CA LEU A 4 10.14 -16.80 -29.74
C LEU A 4 8.77 -16.90 -30.43
N TYR A 5 8.34 -18.12 -30.76
CA TYR A 5 7.08 -18.40 -31.44
C TYR A 5 6.08 -19.18 -30.58
N CYS A 6 6.37 -19.41 -29.30
CA CYS A 6 5.52 -20.21 -28.41
C CYS A 6 5.24 -21.62 -28.95
N ASP A 7 6.18 -22.23 -29.66
CA ASP A 7 5.97 -23.56 -30.26
C ASP A 7 6.19 -24.72 -29.28
N ASN A 8 6.80 -24.46 -28.12
CA ASN A 8 7.11 -25.49 -27.15
C ASN A 8 6.16 -25.44 -25.96
N ASP A 9 5.63 -26.60 -25.57
CA ASP A 9 4.81 -26.73 -24.38
C ASP A 9 5.63 -26.66 -23.08
N CYS A 10 5.06 -25.99 -22.09
CA CYS A 10 5.66 -25.91 -20.76
C CYS A 10 5.29 -27.16 -19.96
N VAL A 11 6.28 -27.77 -19.30
CA VAL A 11 6.08 -28.98 -18.46
C VAL A 11 5.66 -28.67 -17.03
N CYS A 12 5.65 -27.39 -16.64
CA CYS A 12 5.38 -26.92 -15.28
C CYS A 12 4.03 -27.44 -14.75
N LYS A 13 4.01 -27.88 -13.48
CA LYS A 13 2.84 -28.41 -12.77
C LYS A 13 2.46 -27.51 -11.59
N ASN A 14 1.35 -27.84 -10.93
CA ASN A 14 0.91 -27.21 -9.67
C ASN A 14 0.76 -25.68 -9.75
N GLY A 15 0.33 -25.17 -10.90
CA GLY A 15 0.12 -23.74 -11.13
C GLY A 15 1.42 -22.92 -11.15
N ALA A 16 2.58 -23.56 -11.33
CA ALA A 16 3.87 -22.90 -11.52
C ALA A 16 3.88 -22.03 -12.78
N ARG A 17 4.58 -20.89 -12.70
CA ARG A 17 4.71 -19.96 -13.82
C ARG A 17 5.80 -20.43 -14.77
N CYS A 18 5.50 -20.44 -16.07
CA CYS A 18 6.46 -20.82 -17.09
C CYS A 18 7.15 -19.58 -17.65
N HIS A 19 8.48 -19.58 -17.67
CA HIS A 19 9.27 -18.52 -18.25
C HIS A 19 9.17 -18.57 -19.79
N GLY A 20 8.71 -17.47 -20.38
CA GLY A 20 8.34 -17.41 -21.80
C GLY A 20 9.49 -17.65 -22.78
N PHE A 21 10.75 -17.43 -22.39
CA PHE A 21 11.89 -17.60 -23.30
C PHE A 21 12.48 -19.03 -23.33
N ASN A 22 12.66 -19.65 -22.16
CA ASN A 22 13.43 -20.90 -22.00
C ASN A 22 12.60 -22.06 -21.42
N GLY A 23 11.34 -21.82 -21.06
CA GLY A 23 10.46 -22.86 -20.53
C GLY A 23 10.77 -23.28 -19.09
N ALA A 24 11.64 -22.54 -18.38
CA ALA A 24 11.92 -22.80 -16.98
C ALA A 24 10.68 -22.55 -16.11
N CYS A 25 10.51 -23.33 -15.06
CA CYS A 25 9.37 -23.22 -14.16
C CYS A 25 9.75 -22.46 -12.89
N GLU A 26 8.95 -21.46 -12.56
CA GLU A 26 8.95 -20.79 -11.26
C GLU A 26 7.87 -21.43 -10.40
N CYS A 27 8.31 -22.21 -9.43
CA CYS A 27 7.43 -23.02 -8.61
C CYS A 27 6.67 -22.15 -7.60
N ARG A 28 5.42 -22.53 -7.33
CA ARG A 28 4.69 -21.98 -6.19
C ARG A 28 5.29 -22.52 -4.89
N PRO A 29 5.12 -21.80 -3.75
CA PRO A 29 5.58 -22.28 -2.46
C PRO A 29 5.09 -23.70 -2.16
N GLY A 30 5.98 -24.52 -1.61
CA GLY A 30 5.72 -25.92 -1.30
C GLY A 30 6.09 -26.90 -2.42
N TRP A 31 6.60 -26.41 -3.56
CA TRP A 31 6.94 -27.23 -4.71
C TRP A 31 8.33 -26.94 -5.23
N ARG A 32 9.04 -27.98 -5.66
CA ARG A 32 10.38 -27.88 -6.25
C ARG A 32 10.55 -28.82 -7.44
N GLY A 33 11.75 -28.77 -8.02
CA GLY A 33 12.13 -29.58 -9.18
C GLY A 33 11.85 -28.86 -10.49
N ARG A 34 12.34 -29.44 -11.59
CA ARG A 34 12.26 -28.81 -12.93
C ARG A 34 10.82 -28.56 -13.38
N ALA A 35 9.89 -29.43 -13.00
CA ALA A 35 8.48 -29.32 -13.36
C ALA A 35 7.59 -28.87 -12.18
N CYS A 36 8.17 -28.52 -11.02
CA CYS A 36 7.43 -28.15 -9.81
C CYS A 36 6.45 -29.24 -9.33
N ASP A 37 6.84 -30.50 -9.48
CA ASP A 37 6.07 -31.70 -9.18
C ASP A 37 6.54 -32.42 -7.90
N VAL A 38 7.64 -31.98 -7.30
CA VAL A 38 8.16 -32.55 -6.07
C VAL A 38 7.67 -31.70 -4.89
N PRO A 39 6.91 -32.27 -3.94
CA PRO A 39 6.49 -31.55 -2.75
C PRO A 39 7.71 -31.21 -1.89
N TRP A 40 7.69 -30.01 -1.31
CA TRP A 40 8.76 -29.48 -0.48
C TRP A 40 8.16 -28.88 0.78
N SER A 41 8.58 -29.38 1.93
CA SER A 41 8.18 -28.82 3.22
C SER A 41 9.03 -27.58 3.47
N GLU A 42 8.39 -26.41 3.42
CA GLU A 42 9.02 -25.12 3.70
C GLU A 42 8.03 -24.18 4.37
N VAL A 43 8.55 -23.15 5.02
CA VAL A 43 7.76 -22.04 5.54
C VAL A 43 8.10 -20.82 4.69
N VAL A 44 7.09 -20.12 4.21
CA VAL A 44 7.26 -18.88 3.46
C VAL A 44 6.29 -17.82 3.95
N ILE A 45 6.69 -16.56 3.83
CA ILE A 45 5.80 -15.41 4.02
C ILE A 45 5.49 -14.85 2.63
N VAL A 46 4.21 -14.70 2.34
CA VAL A 46 3.71 -14.11 1.09
C VAL A 46 3.03 -12.80 1.43
N GLU A 47 3.47 -11.70 0.83
CA GLU A 47 2.83 -10.41 0.98
C GLU A 47 1.74 -10.15 -0.06
N THR A 48 0.68 -9.46 0.35
CA THR A 48 -0.41 -9.01 -0.52
C THR A 48 -0.72 -7.55 -0.24
N PRO A 49 -0.68 -6.64 -1.23
CA PRO A 49 -0.34 -6.89 -2.65
C PRO A 49 1.14 -7.22 -2.86
N GLY A 50 1.39 -8.28 -3.63
CA GLY A 50 2.74 -8.74 -4.00
C GLY A 50 3.33 -7.94 -5.17
N ASP A 51 4.66 -7.88 -5.22
CA ASP A 51 5.52 -7.38 -6.34
C ASP A 51 6.04 -5.93 -6.24
N SER A 52 5.61 -5.12 -5.26
CA SER A 52 6.22 -3.79 -5.04
C SER A 52 7.51 -3.89 -4.22
N VAL A 53 8.65 -3.50 -4.81
CA VAL A 53 9.97 -3.43 -4.14
C VAL A 53 9.97 -2.45 -2.96
N VAL A 54 9.17 -1.39 -3.05
CA VAL A 54 9.03 -0.37 -2.02
C VAL A 54 7.63 -0.45 -1.42
N LYS A 55 7.56 -0.51 -0.09
CA LYS A 55 6.29 -0.37 0.64
C LYS A 55 6.20 1.05 1.18
N TYR A 56 4.99 1.57 1.30
CA TYR A 56 4.80 2.94 1.72
C TYR A 56 3.86 3.06 2.92
N ILE A 57 4.16 4.01 3.81
CA ILE A 57 3.32 4.32 4.97
C ILE A 57 1.94 4.78 4.48
N GLY A 58 0.89 4.32 5.14
CA GLY A 58 -0.50 4.61 4.76
C GLY A 58 -1.13 3.62 3.77
N THR A 59 -0.35 2.67 3.23
CA THR A 59 -0.87 1.61 2.34
C THR A 59 -1.34 0.39 3.13
N ASN A 60 -2.13 -0.48 2.49
CA ASN A 60 -2.58 -1.73 3.08
C ASN A 60 -1.63 -2.86 2.68
N LEU A 61 -1.26 -3.70 3.64
CA LEU A 61 -0.40 -4.86 3.42
C LEU A 61 -0.90 -6.02 4.26
N THR A 62 -0.90 -7.21 3.71
CA THR A 62 -1.15 -8.45 4.44
C THR A 62 0.05 -9.35 4.27
N LEU A 63 0.62 -9.82 5.37
CA LEU A 63 1.66 -10.84 5.38
C LEU A 63 1.03 -12.18 5.76
N THR A 64 1.07 -13.15 4.86
CA THR A 64 0.51 -14.48 5.10
C THR A 64 1.64 -15.50 5.22
N CYS A 65 1.72 -16.16 6.38
CA CYS A 65 2.62 -17.27 6.59
C CYS A 65 1.97 -18.56 6.10
N LEU A 66 2.67 -19.24 5.19
CA LEU A 66 2.26 -20.50 4.60
C LEU A 66 3.26 -21.58 4.99
N ALA A 67 2.73 -22.72 5.43
CA ALA A 67 3.50 -23.92 5.75
C ALA A 67 3.03 -25.11 4.87
N PRO A 68 3.23 -25.05 3.53
CA PRO A 68 2.81 -26.11 2.63
C PRO A 68 3.54 -27.41 2.92
N HIS A 69 2.81 -28.53 2.84
CA HIS A 69 3.33 -29.87 3.09
C HIS A 69 4.00 -30.04 4.47
N ILE A 70 3.54 -29.27 5.46
CA ILE A 70 3.92 -29.40 6.87
C ILE A 70 2.65 -29.67 7.68
N HIS A 71 2.72 -30.64 8.59
CA HIS A 71 1.69 -30.88 9.59
C HIS A 71 1.93 -29.95 10.77
N VAL A 72 1.27 -28.79 10.75
CA VAL A 72 1.46 -27.71 11.72
C VAL A 72 0.83 -28.06 13.07
N ALA A 73 1.60 -27.88 14.14
CA ALA A 73 1.12 -27.92 15.52
C ALA A 73 0.83 -26.51 16.06
N ASN A 74 1.70 -25.54 15.78
CA ASN A 74 1.55 -24.15 16.20
C ASN A 74 2.28 -23.20 15.24
N ILE A 75 1.66 -22.09 14.88
CA ILE A 75 2.27 -20.96 14.18
C ILE A 75 2.31 -19.76 15.13
N SER A 76 3.48 -19.15 15.30
CA SER A 76 3.64 -17.90 16.04
C SER A 76 4.36 -16.85 15.22
N TRP A 77 3.91 -15.61 15.30
CA TRP A 77 4.57 -14.46 14.69
C TRP A 77 5.36 -13.68 15.72
N LEU A 78 6.63 -13.46 15.42
CA LEU A 78 7.54 -12.64 16.21
C LEU A 78 7.80 -11.33 15.48
N HIS A 79 7.63 -10.21 16.17
CA HIS A 79 7.97 -8.89 15.66
C HIS A 79 9.12 -8.30 16.46
N GLN A 80 10.11 -7.78 15.75
CA GLN A 80 11.24 -7.03 16.29
C GLN A 80 11.25 -5.65 15.63
N ALA A 81 10.88 -4.63 16.40
CA ALA A 81 10.84 -3.26 15.90
C ALA A 81 12.26 -2.74 15.60
N GLU A 82 12.40 -1.91 14.55
CA GLU A 82 13.62 -1.15 14.28
C GLU A 82 13.80 -0.04 15.34
N SER A 83 14.27 -0.38 16.54
CA SER A 83 14.59 0.62 17.57
C SER A 83 16.10 0.84 17.70
N ASN A 84 16.52 2.10 17.81
CA ASN A 84 17.90 2.51 18.15
C ASN A 84 18.28 2.20 19.62
N HIS A 85 17.51 1.37 20.31
CA HIS A 85 17.81 0.87 21.65
C HIS A 85 17.98 -0.64 21.57
N ASN A 86 18.96 -1.17 22.31
CA ASN A 86 19.19 -2.61 22.53
C ASN A 86 18.00 -3.25 23.28
N ASP A 87 16.82 -3.25 22.66
CA ASP A 87 15.64 -3.96 23.13
C ASP A 87 15.43 -5.15 22.18
N THR A 88 16.05 -6.28 22.54
CA THR A 88 15.92 -7.57 21.86
C THR A 88 14.58 -8.27 22.15
N ASN A 89 13.57 -7.54 22.65
CA ASN A 89 12.27 -8.11 22.99
C ASN A 89 11.47 -8.43 21.72
N LEU A 90 11.65 -9.64 21.22
CA LEU A 90 10.75 -10.30 20.26
C LEU A 90 9.34 -10.36 20.87
N ARG A 91 8.39 -9.66 20.26
CA ARG A 91 7.00 -9.68 20.68
C ARG A 91 6.23 -10.71 19.88
N ILE A 92 5.52 -11.61 20.57
CA ILE A 92 4.56 -12.49 19.92
C ILE A 92 3.36 -11.62 19.55
N VAL A 93 3.08 -11.47 18.26
CA VAL A 93 2.00 -10.60 17.76
C VAL A 93 0.74 -11.39 17.45
N GLU A 94 0.90 -12.67 17.11
CA GLU A 94 -0.21 -13.56 16.79
C GLU A 94 0.19 -15.02 16.97
N GLU A 95 -0.74 -15.85 17.41
CA GLU A 95 -0.60 -17.31 17.49
C GLU A 95 -1.81 -17.98 16.83
N ALA A 96 -1.56 -18.98 16.00
CA ALA A 96 -2.60 -19.72 15.30
C ALA A 96 -2.29 -21.23 15.28
N GLU A 97 -3.31 -22.03 15.56
CA GLU A 97 -3.27 -23.50 15.44
C GLU A 97 -3.82 -23.97 14.06
N MET A 98 -3.51 -23.21 13.00
CA MET A 98 -4.01 -23.46 11.64
C MET A 98 -2.86 -23.64 10.66
N GLN A 99 -3.16 -24.11 9.44
CA GLN A 99 -2.17 -24.35 8.39
C GLN A 99 -1.61 -23.06 7.74
N ASN A 100 -2.18 -21.90 8.10
CA ASN A 100 -1.69 -20.56 7.76
C ASN A 100 -2.07 -19.55 8.86
N SER A 101 -1.38 -18.41 8.89
CA SER A 101 -1.68 -17.27 9.75
C SER A 101 -1.33 -15.98 9.00
N SER A 102 -2.06 -14.88 9.23
CA SER A 102 -1.87 -13.64 8.47
C SER A 102 -1.94 -12.37 9.33
N ILE A 103 -0.92 -11.52 9.19
CA ILE A 103 -0.89 -10.18 9.78
C ILE A 103 -1.48 -9.19 8.78
N ASN A 104 -2.45 -8.38 9.19
CA ASN A 104 -3.11 -7.38 8.34
C ASN A 104 -2.79 -5.95 8.80
N PHE A 105 -2.18 -5.16 7.92
CA PHE A 105 -1.90 -3.75 8.11
C PHE A 105 -2.94 -2.90 7.37
N GLN A 106 -3.76 -2.16 8.11
CA GLN A 106 -4.81 -1.30 7.56
C GLN A 106 -4.91 0.01 8.38
N PRO A 107 -4.02 0.99 8.17
CA PRO A 107 -2.88 1.04 7.23
C PRO A 107 -1.52 0.69 7.89
N ILE A 108 -0.46 0.59 7.09
CA ILE A 108 0.92 0.52 7.58
C ILE A 108 1.29 1.85 8.25
N LEU A 109 1.81 1.78 9.47
CA LEU A 109 2.34 2.91 10.25
C LEU A 109 3.87 2.84 10.31
N GLU A 110 4.55 3.96 10.55
CA GLU A 110 6.01 4.01 10.71
C GLU A 110 6.50 3.05 11.81
N SER A 111 5.76 2.96 12.91
CA SER A 111 6.04 2.05 14.03
C SER A 111 5.88 0.56 13.71
N ALA A 112 5.28 0.23 12.57
CA ALA A 112 5.17 -1.14 12.09
C ALA A 112 6.44 -1.60 11.35
N ASN A 113 7.40 -0.71 11.08
CA ASN A 113 8.66 -1.11 10.48
C ASN A 113 9.47 -1.98 11.44
N GLY A 114 10.05 -3.04 10.89
CA GLY A 114 10.70 -4.06 11.69
C GLY A 114 10.77 -5.41 10.99
N GLU A 115 11.30 -6.37 11.73
CA GLU A 115 11.47 -7.75 11.30
C GLU A 115 10.31 -8.61 11.81
N TYR A 116 9.61 -9.26 10.89
CA TYR A 116 8.50 -10.16 11.15
C TYR A 116 8.92 -11.61 10.85
N THR A 117 9.07 -12.42 11.89
CA THR A 117 9.43 -13.83 11.76
C THR A 117 8.20 -14.71 12.04
N CYS A 118 7.78 -15.48 11.05
CA CYS A 118 6.83 -16.56 11.24
C CYS A 118 7.57 -17.81 11.69
N VAL A 119 7.22 -18.36 12.85
CA VAL A 119 7.75 -19.60 13.39
C VAL A 119 6.66 -20.66 13.36
N VAL A 120 6.93 -21.77 12.69
CA VAL A 120 6.03 -22.91 12.57
C VAL A 120 6.66 -24.10 13.30
N LYS A 121 5.91 -24.64 14.27
CA LYS A 121 6.23 -25.89 14.95
C LYS A 121 5.39 -26.99 14.33
N ALA A 122 6.04 -28.02 13.82
CA ALA A 122 5.40 -29.19 13.25
C ALA A 122 5.09 -30.23 14.35
N VAL A 123 4.09 -31.07 14.11
CA VAL A 123 3.64 -32.12 15.05
C VAL A 123 4.72 -33.16 15.32
N ASP A 124 5.63 -33.38 14.36
CA ASP A 124 6.78 -34.27 14.48
C ASP A 124 7.95 -33.66 15.29
N GLY A 125 7.79 -32.43 15.79
CA GLY A 125 8.80 -31.70 16.56
C GLY A 125 9.75 -30.84 15.71
N GLY A 126 9.60 -30.83 14.38
CA GLY A 126 10.34 -29.91 13.52
C GLY A 126 9.98 -28.45 13.78
N VAL A 127 10.97 -27.55 13.77
CA VAL A 127 10.74 -26.12 13.86
C VAL A 127 11.32 -25.44 12.64
N MET A 128 10.49 -24.68 11.94
CA MET A 128 10.83 -23.98 10.71
C MET A 128 10.40 -22.52 10.85
N ASN A 129 11.15 -21.61 10.25
CA ASN A 129 10.83 -20.20 10.30
C ASN A 129 11.05 -19.53 8.94
N ALA A 130 10.36 -18.42 8.74
CA ALA A 130 10.55 -17.51 7.63
C ALA A 130 10.50 -16.09 8.15
N THR A 131 11.28 -15.20 7.56
CA THR A 131 11.41 -13.82 8.04
C THR A 131 11.16 -12.83 6.91
N PHE A 132 10.41 -11.78 7.22
CA PHE A 132 10.07 -10.68 6.33
C PHE A 132 10.43 -9.36 7.00
N VAL A 133 11.22 -8.51 6.34
CA VAL A 133 11.58 -7.19 6.85
C VAL A 133 10.66 -6.15 6.22
N LEU A 134 9.85 -5.49 7.04
CA LEU A 134 9.00 -4.38 6.61
C LEU A 134 9.76 -3.07 6.78
N GLY A 135 10.15 -2.47 5.66
CA GLY A 135 10.74 -1.13 5.60
C GLY A 135 9.87 -0.20 4.76
N ALA A 136 8.74 0.23 5.32
CA ALA A 136 7.84 1.16 4.64
C ALA A 136 8.32 2.60 4.81
N THR A 137 8.36 3.37 3.72
CA THR A 137 8.81 4.77 3.75
C THR A 137 7.67 5.73 3.40
N GLU A 138 7.82 7.01 3.75
CA GLU A 138 6.93 8.05 3.24
C GLU A 138 7.21 8.30 1.74
N CYS A 139 6.20 8.84 1.01
CA CYS A 139 6.47 9.35 -0.34
C CYS A 139 7.44 10.54 -0.23
N SER A 140 8.27 10.72 -1.25
CA SER A 140 8.96 11.99 -1.41
C SER A 140 7.93 13.13 -1.52
N PRO A 141 8.25 14.34 -1.03
CA PRO A 141 7.36 15.48 -1.14
C PRO A 141 7.02 15.75 -2.61
N ASN A 142 5.77 16.15 -2.87
CA ASN A 142 5.19 16.33 -4.21
C ASN A 142 4.95 15.04 -5.02
N TYR A 143 4.99 13.86 -4.40
CA TYR A 143 4.57 12.61 -5.05
C TYR A 143 3.34 12.02 -4.37
N TYR A 144 2.45 11.41 -5.16
CA TYR A 144 1.20 10.81 -4.72
C TYR A 144 0.91 9.48 -5.42
N GLY A 145 -0.17 8.83 -5.00
CA GLY A 145 -0.60 7.51 -5.48
C GLY A 145 -0.03 6.34 -4.67
N GLU A 146 -0.55 5.14 -4.92
CA GLU A 146 -0.20 3.92 -4.15
C GLU A 146 1.29 3.58 -4.20
N ALA A 147 1.93 3.86 -5.34
CA ALA A 147 3.36 3.60 -5.57
C ALA A 147 4.27 4.85 -5.49
N CYS A 148 3.74 6.01 -5.06
CA CYS A 148 4.45 7.30 -5.06
C CYS A 148 5.14 7.66 -6.39
N SER A 149 4.58 7.23 -7.52
CA SER A 149 5.16 7.46 -8.85
C SER A 149 4.55 8.67 -9.57
N GLN A 150 3.44 9.21 -9.05
CA GLN A 150 2.72 10.32 -9.67
C GLN A 150 3.22 11.63 -9.05
N VAL A 151 3.60 12.59 -9.88
CA VAL A 151 4.10 13.91 -9.43
C VAL A 151 2.91 14.87 -9.33
N CYS A 152 2.72 15.48 -8.17
CA CYS A 152 1.81 16.60 -7.99
C CYS A 152 2.35 17.84 -8.68
N ASP A 153 1.51 18.51 -9.47
CA ASP A 153 1.85 19.77 -10.14
C ASP A 153 0.90 20.90 -9.72
N CYS A 154 0.80 21.07 -8.41
CA CYS A 154 -0.11 22.03 -7.78
C CYS A 154 0.34 23.47 -8.01
N GLN A 155 -0.57 24.33 -8.46
CA GLN A 155 -0.33 25.77 -8.61
C GLN A 155 -1.11 26.56 -7.56
N TYR A 156 -0.86 27.88 -7.50
CA TYR A 156 -1.64 28.85 -6.72
C TYR A 156 -1.78 28.53 -5.22
N GLY A 157 -0.74 27.95 -4.62
CA GLY A 157 -0.71 27.62 -3.19
C GLY A 157 -1.43 26.32 -2.82
N GLY A 158 -1.69 25.44 -3.80
CA GLY A 158 -2.15 24.08 -3.53
C GLY A 158 -1.06 23.20 -2.93
N THR A 159 -1.45 22.30 -2.03
CA THR A 159 -0.55 21.33 -1.37
C THR A 159 -0.76 19.96 -1.98
N CYS A 160 0.30 19.17 -2.16
CA CYS A 160 0.17 17.78 -2.61
C CYS A 160 -0.32 16.90 -1.46
N ASP A 161 -1.45 16.22 -1.64
CA ASP A 161 -1.94 15.21 -0.70
C ASP A 161 -1.90 13.83 -1.35
N ARG A 162 -1.30 12.90 -0.61
CA ARG A 162 -1.08 11.54 -1.10
C ARG A 162 -2.38 10.72 -1.16
N TRP A 163 -3.36 10.99 -0.28
CA TRP A 163 -4.59 10.21 -0.11
C TRP A 163 -5.73 10.78 -0.94
N GLU A 164 -5.85 12.11 -1.01
CA GLU A 164 -6.79 12.81 -1.88
C GLU A 164 -6.18 13.03 -3.28
N ALA A 165 -5.90 11.94 -4.00
CA ALA A 165 -5.71 11.88 -5.46
C ALA A 165 -5.10 13.12 -6.17
N GLY A 166 -4.09 13.79 -5.60
CA GLY A 166 -3.45 14.97 -6.19
C GLY A 166 -3.42 16.20 -5.29
N CYS A 167 -3.88 17.35 -5.81
CA CYS A 167 -3.69 18.65 -5.19
C CYS A 167 -4.84 19.06 -4.26
N LEU A 168 -4.51 19.36 -3.01
CA LEU A 168 -5.36 20.10 -2.08
C LEU A 168 -5.36 21.58 -2.44
N CYS A 169 -6.50 22.05 -2.94
CA CYS A 169 -6.65 23.44 -3.34
C CYS A 169 -7.07 24.31 -2.15
N PRO A 170 -6.49 25.52 -2.01
CA PRO A 170 -6.89 26.44 -0.95
C PRO A 170 -8.32 26.94 -1.17
N PRO A 171 -9.00 27.44 -0.12
CA PRO A 171 -10.34 28.01 -0.24
C PRO A 171 -10.43 29.09 -1.33
N GLY A 172 -11.55 29.12 -2.06
CA GLY A 172 -11.73 29.98 -3.22
C GLY A 172 -11.28 29.38 -4.55
N ARG A 173 -10.76 28.15 -4.53
CA ARG A 173 -10.45 27.36 -5.72
C ARG A 173 -11.18 26.02 -5.66
N ARG A 174 -11.59 25.54 -6.84
CA ARG A 174 -12.22 24.22 -6.97
C ARG A 174 -11.14 23.14 -7.08
N HIS A 175 -11.46 21.94 -6.61
CA HIS A 175 -10.62 20.77 -6.83
C HIS A 175 -10.37 20.57 -8.33
N GLY A 176 -9.13 20.27 -8.67
CA GLY A 176 -8.65 20.05 -10.02
C GLY A 176 -7.16 19.69 -9.96
N ASP A 177 -6.64 19.13 -11.05
CA ASP A 177 -5.30 18.54 -11.11
C ASP A 177 -4.19 19.51 -10.67
N ARG A 178 -4.42 20.83 -10.78
CA ARG A 178 -3.43 21.88 -10.46
C ARG A 178 -3.97 23.05 -9.65
N CYS A 179 -5.21 23.00 -9.16
CA CYS A 179 -5.88 24.13 -8.52
C CYS A 179 -5.98 25.40 -9.40
N GLU A 180 -5.98 25.23 -10.71
CA GLU A 180 -5.96 26.30 -11.69
C GLU A 180 -7.29 27.09 -11.74
N HIS A 181 -8.35 26.51 -11.20
CA HIS A 181 -9.69 27.02 -11.32
C HIS A 181 -10.20 27.67 -10.03
N THR A 182 -10.61 28.93 -10.13
CA THR A 182 -11.30 29.66 -9.05
C THR A 182 -12.76 29.21 -8.92
N CYS A 183 -13.37 29.51 -7.77
CA CYS A 183 -14.80 29.31 -7.59
C CYS A 183 -15.63 30.10 -8.61
N ALA A 184 -16.77 29.52 -9.00
CA ALA A 184 -17.72 30.19 -9.87
C ALA A 184 -18.35 31.37 -9.12
N PRO A 185 -18.75 32.45 -9.83
CA PRO A 185 -19.45 33.57 -9.21
C PRO A 185 -20.65 33.09 -8.39
N GLY A 186 -20.73 33.54 -7.14
CA GLY A 186 -21.78 33.12 -6.20
C GLY A 186 -21.44 31.92 -5.33
N THR A 187 -20.24 31.33 -5.48
CA THR A 187 -19.74 30.26 -4.61
C THR A 187 -18.43 30.63 -3.93
N PHE A 188 -18.18 30.11 -2.72
CA PHE A 188 -16.98 30.40 -1.93
C PHE A 188 -16.57 29.24 -1.02
N GLY A 189 -15.39 29.36 -0.41
CA GLY A 189 -14.86 28.42 0.58
C GLY A 189 -14.09 27.24 -0.04
N LEU A 190 -13.83 26.21 0.78
CA LEU A 190 -13.15 25.00 0.35
C LEU A 190 -14.00 24.24 -0.68
N ASN A 191 -13.40 23.83 -1.80
CA ASN A 191 -14.08 23.19 -2.92
C ASN A 191 -15.31 23.94 -3.46
N CYS A 192 -15.42 25.25 -3.16
CA CYS A 192 -16.55 26.08 -3.56
C CYS A 192 -17.92 25.56 -3.05
N SER A 193 -17.92 24.84 -1.93
CA SER A 193 -19.10 24.16 -1.39
C SER A 193 -20.13 25.10 -0.76
N LYS A 194 -19.83 26.39 -0.58
CA LYS A 194 -20.73 27.37 0.02
C LYS A 194 -21.26 28.33 -1.03
N ASN A 195 -22.53 28.71 -0.90
CA ASN A 195 -23.18 29.71 -1.74
C ASN A 195 -23.18 31.07 -1.04
N CYS A 196 -22.97 32.12 -1.81
CA CYS A 196 -22.97 33.49 -1.31
C CYS A 196 -24.39 33.98 -1.06
N ASP A 197 -24.62 34.58 0.11
CA ASP A 197 -25.91 35.12 0.53
C ASP A 197 -25.83 36.65 0.60
N CYS A 198 -25.66 37.28 -0.56
CA CYS A 198 -25.57 38.73 -0.70
C CYS A 198 -26.87 39.28 -1.31
N GLN A 199 -27.52 40.22 -0.61
CA GLN A 199 -28.67 40.93 -1.16
C GLN A 199 -28.24 41.76 -2.40
N ASN A 200 -29.06 41.75 -3.47
CA ASN A 200 -28.85 42.44 -4.76
C ASN A 200 -27.83 41.86 -5.77
N LYS A 201 -27.47 40.56 -5.70
CA LYS A 201 -26.60 39.89 -6.71
C LYS A 201 -25.19 40.50 -6.84
N THR A 202 -24.67 41.10 -5.78
CA THR A 202 -23.26 41.50 -5.73
C THR A 202 -22.35 40.27 -5.66
N SER A 203 -21.15 40.38 -6.26
CA SER A 203 -20.15 39.32 -6.15
C SER A 203 -19.67 39.20 -4.70
N CYS A 204 -19.33 38.00 -4.28
CA CYS A 204 -18.70 37.72 -3.00
C CYS A 204 -17.22 37.38 -3.21
N ASP A 205 -16.43 37.54 -2.16
CA ASP A 205 -15.07 37.04 -2.10
C ASP A 205 -15.08 35.50 -2.11
N VAL A 206 -14.31 34.91 -3.02
CA VAL A 206 -14.30 33.47 -3.24
C VAL A 206 -13.70 32.67 -2.07
N VAL A 207 -12.87 33.29 -1.24
CA VAL A 207 -12.17 32.63 -0.11
C VAL A 207 -13.09 32.54 1.10
N ASN A 208 -13.68 33.66 1.51
CA ASN A 208 -14.40 33.77 2.78
C ASN A 208 -15.90 34.08 2.64
N GLY A 209 -16.39 34.42 1.44
CA GLY A 209 -17.79 34.73 1.17
C GLY A 209 -18.22 36.14 1.54
N THR A 210 -17.29 37.04 1.89
CA THR A 210 -17.61 38.44 2.21
C THR A 210 -18.19 39.13 0.97
N CYS A 211 -19.33 39.80 1.12
CA CYS A 211 -19.99 40.49 0.02
C CYS A 211 -19.16 41.70 -0.44
N ILE A 212 -18.90 41.79 -1.74
CA ILE A 212 -18.16 42.90 -2.33
C ILE A 212 -19.20 43.93 -2.82
N CYS A 213 -19.36 45.01 -2.06
CA CYS A 213 -20.25 46.11 -2.44
C CYS A 213 -19.54 47.10 -3.38
N ALA A 214 -20.31 47.86 -4.18
CA ALA A 214 -19.75 48.94 -5.00
C ALA A 214 -19.11 50.02 -4.12
N GLU A 215 -18.12 50.76 -4.65
CA GLU A 215 -17.44 51.83 -3.90
C GLU A 215 -18.44 52.74 -3.17
N GLY A 216 -18.27 52.85 -1.84
CA GLY A 216 -19.14 53.65 -0.98
C GLY A 216 -20.25 52.88 -0.24
N GLN A 217 -20.28 51.54 -0.31
CA GLN A 217 -21.22 50.70 0.45
C GLN A 217 -20.48 49.73 1.38
N TRP A 218 -21.07 49.48 2.55
CA TRP A 218 -20.58 48.55 3.58
C TRP A 218 -21.72 47.59 3.93
N GLY A 219 -21.44 46.29 4.00
CA GLY A 219 -22.41 45.25 4.33
C GLY A 219 -21.73 44.12 5.10
#